data_AF-A0A7J6ICJ3-F1
#
_entry.id   AF-A0A7J6ICJ3-F1
#
_cell.length_a   1.000
_cell.length_b   1.000
_cell.length_c   1.000
_cell.angle_alpha   90.00
_cell.angle_beta   90.00
_cell.angle_gamma   90.00
#
_symmetry.space_group_name_H-M   'P 1'
#
loop_
_entity.id
_entity.type
_entity.pdbx_description
1 polymer ?
#
loop_
_entity_poly.entity_id
_entity_poly.type
_entity_poly.pdbx_seq_one_letter_code
_entity_poly.pdbx_strand_id
1 'polypeptide(L)'
;MGLQDQLLRKHAAREQLRLSVLLPLDKRKDRSARDALHQDLLSVFRDALWLFSTFMKSRALFDIHWASQSEFSKESVAYDPVVMEEEVRGSGPDDGRRVVFNVSPGLRKIGTADGTDYDRTMILVKPRVVCN
;
A
#
# COMPACT_ATOMS: atom_id res chain seq x y z
N MET A 1 7.49 -21.87 19.32
CA MET A 1 6.66 -21.00 18.44
C MET A 1 5.71 -20.23 19.35
N GLY A 2 5.72 -18.89 19.29
CA GLY A 2 4.92 -18.05 20.19
C GLY A 2 3.44 -18.02 19.81
N LEU A 3 2.56 -17.68 20.77
CA LEU A 3 1.11 -17.53 20.55
C LEU A 3 0.78 -16.54 19.41
N GLN A 4 1.58 -15.48 19.27
CA GLN A 4 1.42 -14.48 18.20
C GLN A 4 1.68 -15.06 16.81
N ASP A 5 2.69 -15.94 16.64
CA ASP A 5 2.96 -16.59 15.35
C ASP A 5 1.80 -17.48 14.92
N GLN A 6 1.16 -18.16 15.86
CA GLN A 6 0.04 -19.04 15.58
C GLN A 6 -1.21 -18.26 15.14
N LEU A 7 -1.48 -17.12 15.79
CA LEU A 7 -2.55 -16.20 15.38
C LEU A 7 -2.27 -15.63 13.99
N LEU A 8 -1.04 -15.21 13.71
CA LEU A 8 -0.64 -14.67 12.42
C LEU A 8 -0.88 -15.67 11.29
N ARG A 9 -0.46 -16.92 11.48
CA ARG A 9 -0.71 -18.02 10.53
C ARG A 9 -2.19 -18.26 10.29
N LYS A 10 -3.01 -18.19 11.34
CA LYS A 10 -4.47 -18.33 11.21
C LYS A 10 -5.08 -17.20 10.38
N HIS A 11 -4.63 -15.95 10.59
CA HIS A 11 -5.07 -14.82 9.79
C HIS A 11 -4.63 -14.95 8.33
N ALA A 12 -3.36 -15.29 8.08
CA ALA A 12 -2.84 -15.48 6.73
C ALA A 12 -3.57 -16.59 5.97
N ALA A 13 -3.90 -17.70 6.64
CA ALA A 13 -4.69 -18.78 6.02
C ALA A 13 -6.10 -18.33 5.65
N ARG A 14 -6.75 -17.54 6.51
CA ARG A 14 -8.08 -16.98 6.23
C ARG A 14 -8.07 -16.03 5.03
N GLU A 15 -7.08 -15.15 4.94
CA GLU A 15 -6.99 -14.20 3.84
C GLU A 15 -6.54 -14.87 2.54
N GLN A 16 -5.66 -15.87 2.59
CA GLN A 16 -5.30 -16.69 1.44
C GLN A 16 -6.53 -17.34 0.80
N LEU A 17 -7.46 -17.87 1.61
CA LEU A 17 -8.71 -18.44 1.11
C LEU A 17 -9.52 -17.40 0.31
N ARG A 18 -9.64 -16.18 0.84
CA ARG A 18 -10.40 -15.09 0.20
C ARG A 18 -9.71 -14.56 -1.05
N LEU A 19 -8.42 -14.28 -0.97
CA LEU A 19 -7.63 -13.67 -2.04
C LEU A 19 -7.26 -14.67 -3.15
N SER A 20 -7.39 -15.98 -2.91
CA SER A 20 -7.18 -16.98 -3.96
C SER A 20 -8.11 -16.81 -5.17
N VAL A 21 -9.23 -16.09 -5.01
CA VAL A 21 -10.11 -15.73 -6.14
C VAL A 21 -9.43 -14.77 -7.13
N LEU A 22 -8.44 -14.00 -6.69
CA LEU A 22 -7.70 -13.07 -7.54
C LEU A 22 -6.59 -13.76 -8.34
N LEU A 23 -6.24 -15.00 -8.00
CA LEU A 23 -5.30 -15.78 -8.79
C LEU A 23 -5.90 -16.10 -10.17
N PRO A 24 -5.05 -16.21 -11.22
CA PRO A 24 -5.44 -16.74 -12.52
C PRO A 24 -6.19 -18.06 -12.39
N LEU A 25 -7.21 -18.29 -13.23
CA LEU A 25 -8.13 -19.42 -13.13
C LEU A 25 -7.42 -20.78 -13.06
N ASP A 26 -6.38 -20.95 -13.87
CA ASP A 26 -5.49 -22.12 -13.92
C ASP A 26 -4.66 -22.31 -12.64
N LYS A 27 -4.41 -21.22 -11.90
CA LYS A 27 -3.61 -21.21 -10.66
C LYS A 27 -4.43 -21.29 -9.38
N ARG A 28 -5.76 -21.12 -9.41
CA ARG A 28 -6.60 -21.12 -8.19
C ARG A 28 -6.57 -22.43 -7.40
N LYS A 29 -6.43 -23.56 -8.10
CA LYS A 29 -6.33 -24.91 -7.52
C LYS A 29 -4.89 -25.41 -7.41
N ASP A 30 -3.93 -24.68 -7.98
CA ASP A 30 -2.51 -25.00 -7.91
C ASP A 30 -2.03 -24.82 -6.47
N ARG A 31 -1.60 -25.92 -5.84
CA ARG A 31 -1.13 -25.92 -4.46
C ARG A 31 0.10 -25.03 -4.29
N SER A 32 1.03 -25.03 -5.24
CA SER A 32 2.25 -24.23 -5.15
C SER A 32 1.94 -22.74 -5.21
N ALA A 33 1.04 -22.32 -6.10
CA ALA A 33 0.60 -20.93 -6.20
C ALA A 33 -0.12 -20.46 -4.91
N ARG A 34 -0.95 -21.33 -4.33
CA ARG A 34 -1.59 -21.04 -3.04
C ARG A 34 -0.56 -20.93 -1.93
N ASP A 35 0.35 -21.89 -1.82
CA ASP A 35 1.37 -21.89 -0.76
C ASP A 35 2.28 -20.66 -0.86
N ALA A 36 2.65 -20.23 -2.06
CA ALA A 36 3.35 -18.97 -2.31
C ALA A 36 2.54 -17.76 -1.80
N LEU A 37 1.27 -17.64 -2.19
CA LEU A 37 0.38 -16.58 -1.70
C LEU A 37 0.28 -16.56 -0.16
N HIS A 38 0.27 -17.72 0.50
CA HIS A 38 0.26 -17.78 1.96
C HIS A 38 1.54 -17.22 2.58
N GLN A 39 2.71 -17.57 2.01
CA GLN A 39 3.99 -17.05 2.48
C GLN A 39 4.09 -15.55 2.28
N ASP A 40 3.61 -15.04 1.14
CA ASP A 40 3.59 -13.61 0.86
C ASP A 40 2.70 -12.88 1.87
N LEU A 41 1.50 -13.40 2.16
CA LEU A 41 0.61 -12.83 3.18
C LEU A 41 1.23 -12.85 4.58
N LEU A 42 1.95 -13.92 4.93
CA LEU A 42 2.69 -14.00 6.19
C LEU A 42 3.78 -12.92 6.26
N SER A 43 4.52 -12.69 5.18
CA SER A 43 5.53 -11.64 5.11
C SER A 43 4.89 -10.28 5.32
N VAL A 44 3.83 -9.96 4.57
CA VAL A 44 3.10 -8.69 4.68
C VAL A 44 2.60 -8.45 6.10
N PHE A 45 2.02 -9.46 6.76
CA PHE A 45 1.55 -9.28 8.13
C PHE A 45 2.68 -9.13 9.16
N ARG A 46 3.83 -9.79 8.96
CA ARG A 46 5.00 -9.57 9.81
C ARG A 46 5.53 -8.15 9.68
N ASP A 47 5.65 -7.67 8.45
CA ASP A 47 6.10 -6.31 8.15
C ASP A 47 5.13 -5.28 8.75
N ALA A 48 3.81 -5.52 8.62
CA ALA A 48 2.78 -4.67 9.21
C ALA A 48 2.87 -4.61 10.74
N LEU A 49 3.09 -5.76 11.42
CA LEU A 49 3.26 -5.80 12.88
C LEU A 49 4.55 -5.10 13.33
N TRP A 50 5.63 -5.28 12.59
CA TRP A 50 6.90 -4.60 12.86
C TRP A 50 6.77 -3.08 12.70
N LEU A 51 6.13 -2.63 11.61
CA LEU A 51 5.81 -1.22 11.39
C LEU A 51 4.91 -0.67 12.50
N PHE A 52 3.84 -1.39 12.84
CA PHE A 52 2.94 -0.99 13.92
C PHE A 52 3.68 -0.81 15.25
N SER A 53 4.50 -1.77 15.65
CA SER A 53 5.32 -1.69 16.86
C SER A 53 6.29 -0.50 16.83
N THR A 54 6.85 -0.21 15.67
CA THR A 54 7.75 0.95 15.47
C THR A 54 6.99 2.27 15.58
N PHE A 55 5.83 2.38 14.92
CA PHE A 55 5.01 3.59 14.93
C PHE A 55 4.39 3.86 16.29
N MET A 56 3.97 2.84 17.04
CA MET A 56 3.43 2.99 18.40
C MET A 56 4.44 3.56 19.40
N LYS A 57 5.74 3.55 19.08
CA LYS A 57 6.80 4.17 19.89
C LYS A 57 7.13 5.60 19.44
N SER A 58 6.64 6.00 18.27
CA SER A 58 6.87 7.31 17.69
C SER A 58 5.72 8.25 18.05
N ARG A 59 6.03 9.53 18.30
CA ARG A 59 5.03 10.60 18.44
C ARG A 59 4.70 11.29 17.11
N ALA A 60 5.44 11.01 16.05
CA ALA A 60 5.09 11.49 14.70
C ALA A 60 3.73 10.94 14.26
N LEU A 61 2.96 11.74 13.53
CA LEU A 61 1.72 11.32 12.91
C LEU A 61 2.03 10.70 11.54
N PHE A 62 1.43 9.54 11.27
CA PHE A 62 1.54 8.85 10.00
C PHE A 62 0.17 8.75 9.35
N ASP A 63 0.10 9.05 8.05
CA ASP A 63 -1.15 9.00 7.29
C ASP A 63 -0.94 8.31 5.94
N ILE A 64 -1.93 7.48 5.58
CA ILE A 64 -2.03 6.81 4.29
C ILE A 64 -2.72 7.78 3.34
N HIS A 65 -1.97 8.31 2.38
CA HIS A 65 -2.52 9.26 1.41
C HIS A 65 -2.60 8.61 0.03
N TRP A 66 -3.69 8.90 -0.67
CA TRP A 66 -3.93 8.47 -2.04
C TRP A 66 -3.84 9.71 -2.94
N ALA A 67 -3.25 9.56 -4.13
CA ALA A 67 -3.16 10.66 -5.08
C ALA A 67 -4.55 11.11 -5.56
N SER A 68 -5.52 10.19 -5.64
CA SER A 68 -6.92 10.50 -5.91
C SER A 68 -7.73 10.19 -4.66
N GLN A 69 -8.13 11.22 -3.92
CA GLN A 69 -9.09 11.05 -2.84
C GLN A 69 -10.49 10.84 -3.42
N SER A 70 -10.81 9.58 -3.70
CA SER A 70 -12.19 9.06 -3.73
C SER A 70 -13.15 9.56 -4.80
N GLU A 71 -14.24 8.81 -4.90
CA GLU A 71 -15.41 8.85 -5.75
C GLU A 71 -16.25 10.16 -5.71
N PHE A 72 -15.66 11.31 -5.34
CA PHE A 72 -16.41 12.55 -5.03
C PHE A 72 -15.99 13.82 -5.80
N SER A 73 -14.91 13.81 -6.56
CA SER A 73 -14.63 14.91 -7.51
C SER A 73 -14.39 14.35 -8.91
N LYS A 74 -15.16 14.86 -9.88
CA LYS A 74 -14.95 14.60 -11.31
C LYS A 74 -13.67 15.27 -11.85
N GLU A 75 -12.84 15.82 -10.97
CA GLU A 75 -11.64 16.55 -11.34
C GLU A 75 -10.45 15.59 -11.39
N SER A 76 -9.92 15.42 -12.59
CA SER A 76 -8.70 14.65 -12.81
C SER A 76 -7.54 15.26 -12.03
N VAL A 77 -6.90 14.48 -11.17
CA VAL A 77 -5.72 14.92 -10.42
C VAL A 77 -4.52 15.00 -11.36
N ALA A 78 -3.81 16.12 -11.33
CA ALA A 78 -2.58 16.27 -12.09
C ALA A 78 -1.45 15.42 -11.47
N TYR A 79 -0.68 14.74 -12.31
CA TYR A 79 0.53 14.04 -11.88
C TYR A 79 1.56 15.04 -11.38
N ASP A 80 2.05 14.83 -10.16
CA ASP A 80 3.14 15.59 -9.57
C ASP A 80 4.29 14.64 -9.21
N PRO A 81 5.42 14.67 -9.95
CA PRO A 81 6.56 13.79 -9.70
C PRO A 81 7.26 14.06 -8.36
N VAL A 82 7.02 15.20 -7.72
CA VAL A 82 7.56 15.50 -6.38
C VAL A 82 6.92 14.57 -5.35
N VAL A 83 5.61 14.34 -5.48
CA VAL A 83 4.82 13.62 -4.48
C VAL A 83 4.29 12.28 -4.94
N MET A 84 4.39 11.93 -6.23
CA MET A 84 3.88 10.69 -6.84
C MET A 84 4.96 9.93 -7.61
N GLU A 85 4.73 8.65 -7.85
CA GLU A 85 5.56 7.80 -8.70
C GLU A 85 4.73 7.20 -9.84
N GLU A 86 5.10 7.47 -11.09
CA GLU A 86 4.46 6.91 -12.27
C GLU A 86 4.85 5.43 -12.44
N GLU A 87 3.88 4.52 -12.38
CA GLU A 87 4.10 3.09 -12.60
C GLU A 87 3.98 2.70 -14.07
N VAL A 88 2.98 3.25 -14.76
CA VAL A 88 2.76 3.06 -16.20
C VAL A 88 2.23 4.35 -16.80
N ARG A 89 2.78 4.71 -17.97
CA ARG A 89 2.26 5.80 -18.81
C ARG A 89 1.32 5.23 -19.88
N GLY A 90 0.10 5.75 -19.97
CA GLY A 90 -0.83 5.47 -21.06
C GLY A 90 -0.26 5.90 -22.40
N SER A 91 -0.64 5.23 -23.49
CA SER A 91 -0.23 5.59 -24.86
C SER A 91 -1.11 6.69 -25.48
N GLY A 92 -1.76 7.52 -24.66
CA GLY A 92 -2.70 8.54 -25.08
C GLY A 92 -2.00 9.77 -25.70
N PRO A 93 -2.70 10.54 -26.56
CA PRO A 93 -2.19 11.78 -27.14
C PRO A 93 -2.21 12.98 -26.17
N ASP A 94 -2.74 12.81 -24.94
CA ASP A 94 -2.72 13.82 -23.89
C ASP A 94 -1.44 13.60 -23.07
N ASP A 95 -0.61 14.63 -22.99
CA ASP A 95 0.78 14.56 -22.55
C ASP A 95 0.91 14.26 -21.04
N GLY A 96 0.77 12.99 -20.62
CA GLY A 96 1.36 12.40 -19.39
C GLY A 96 0.98 13.02 -18.04
N ARG A 97 -0.04 13.89 -17.98
CA ARG A 97 -0.21 14.84 -16.86
C ARG A 97 -1.35 14.52 -15.92
N ARG A 98 -2.19 13.52 -16.18
CA ARG A 98 -3.32 13.22 -15.29
C ARG A 98 -3.24 11.81 -14.74
N VAL A 99 -3.44 11.71 -13.44
CA VAL A 99 -3.60 10.43 -12.73
C VAL A 99 -4.94 9.84 -13.11
N VAL A 100 -4.91 8.62 -13.66
CA VAL A 100 -6.10 7.83 -13.99
C VAL A 100 -6.57 7.06 -12.76
N PHE A 101 -5.65 6.40 -12.06
CA PHE A 101 -5.93 5.69 -10.81
C PHE A 101 -4.65 5.46 -9.99
N ASN A 102 -4.82 5.08 -8.72
CA ASN A 102 -3.74 4.70 -7.82
C ASN A 102 -3.51 3.19 -7.86
N VAL A 103 -2.27 2.76 -8.07
CA VAL A 103 -1.86 1.36 -7.92
C VAL A 103 -1.59 1.04 -6.46
N SER A 104 -0.96 1.96 -5.74
CA SER A 104 -0.67 1.81 -4.30
C SER A 104 -0.75 3.16 -3.58
N PRO A 105 -1.11 3.16 -2.28
CA PRO A 105 -1.09 4.39 -1.50
C PRO A 105 0.35 4.85 -1.22
N GLY A 106 0.48 6.11 -0.82
CA GLY A 106 1.70 6.65 -0.24
C GLY A 106 1.64 6.71 1.28
N LEU A 107 2.80 6.90 1.90
CA LEU A 107 2.95 7.08 3.34
C LEU A 107 3.53 8.46 3.63
N ARG A 108 2.80 9.25 4.41
CA ARG A 108 3.21 10.58 4.85
C ARG A 108 3.50 10.56 6.35
N LYS A 109 4.55 11.27 6.75
CA LYS A 109 4.95 11.52 8.14
C LYS A 109 4.84 13.01 8.45
N ILE A 110 4.28 13.35 9.60
CA ILE A 110 4.15 14.72 10.11
C ILE A 110 4.76 14.77 11.51
N GLY A 111 5.63 15.76 11.74
CA GLY A 111 6.40 15.84 12.97
C GLY A 111 7.50 14.78 13.10
N THR A 112 8.24 14.86 14.20
CA THR A 112 9.36 13.98 14.54
C THR A 112 8.96 12.88 15.53
N ALA A 113 9.84 11.90 15.74
CA ALA A 113 9.55 10.76 16.61
C ALA A 113 9.45 11.14 18.10
N ASP A 114 10.11 12.22 18.52
CA ASP A 114 10.04 12.80 19.87
C ASP A 114 8.85 13.75 20.07
N GLY A 115 8.11 14.06 19.00
CA GLY A 115 6.88 14.84 19.02
C GLY A 115 7.11 16.34 18.90
N THR A 116 8.08 16.75 18.07
CA THR A 116 8.37 18.13 17.68
C THR A 116 8.10 18.32 16.18
N ASP A 117 8.23 19.56 15.67
CA ASP A 117 8.09 19.94 14.25
C ASP A 117 6.81 19.47 13.54
N TYR A 118 5.64 19.52 14.18
CA TYR A 118 4.37 19.12 13.54
C TYR A 118 3.93 20.02 12.37
N ASP A 119 4.58 21.16 12.18
CA ASP A 119 4.47 22.01 10.98
C ASP A 119 5.18 21.39 9.75
N ARG A 120 6.06 20.40 9.96
CA ARG A 120 6.81 19.73 8.88
C ARG A 120 6.15 18.43 8.46
N THR A 121 6.06 18.26 7.15
CA THR A 121 5.53 17.07 6.49
C THR A 121 6.57 16.46 5.56
N MET A 122 6.69 15.13 5.59
CA MET A 122 7.60 14.36 4.74
C MET A 122 6.88 13.17 4.11
N ILE A 123 7.13 12.94 2.82
CA ILE A 123 6.66 11.73 2.13
C ILE A 123 7.72 10.65 2.30
N LEU A 124 7.35 9.57 2.99
CA LEU A 124 8.22 8.40 3.18
C LEU A 124 8.13 7.44 2.00
N VAL A 125 6.93 7.30 1.43
CA VAL A 125 6.64 6.47 0.27
C VAL A 125 5.67 7.23 -0.63
N LYS A 126 6.02 7.40 -1.90
CA LYS A 126 5.13 8.04 -2.87
C LYS A 126 4.01 7.06 -3.27
N PRO A 127 2.75 7.49 -3.43
CA PRO A 127 1.73 6.70 -4.08
C PRO A 127 2.17 6.39 -5.51
N ARG A 128 1.93 5.15 -5.93
CA ARG A 128 2.18 4.71 -7.31
C ARG A 128 0.91 4.90 -8.11
N VAL A 129 1.03 5.52 -9.28
CA VAL A 129 -0.11 5.94 -10.09
C VAL A 129 0.07 5.53 -11.55
N VAL A 130 -1.05 5.34 -12.24
CA VAL A 130 -1.08 5.23 -13.70
C VAL A 130 -1.54 6.56 -14.27
N CYS A 131 -0.80 7.06 -15.24
CA CYS A 131 -1.07 8.34 -15.90
C CYS A 131 -1.57 8.11 -17.34
N ASN A 132 -2.35 9.06 -17.87
CA ASN A 132 -2.82 9.03 -19.26
C ASN A 132 -1.84 9.68 -20.24
#